data_AF-A0A1I3U7C8-F1
#
_entry.id   AF-A0A1I3U7C8-F1
#
_cell.length_a   1.000
_cell.length_b   1.000
_cell.length_c   1.000
_cell.angle_alpha   90.00
_cell.angle_beta   90.00
_cell.angle_gamma   90.00
#
_symmetry.space_group_name_H-M   'P 1'
#
loop_
_entity.id
_entity.type
_entity.pdbx_description
1 polymer ?
#
loop_
_entity_poly.entity_id
_entity_poly.type
_entity_poly.pdbx_seq_one_letter_code
_entity_poly.pdbx_strand_id
1 'polypeptide(L)' 'MLLRRILSVVIVATGLWDSIVSDTTDNPVSANNFIRAGYRLYEPEIPWAWSHTLYWRKRLR' A
#
# COMPACT_ATOMS: atom_id res chain seq x y z
N MET A 1 14.22 -9.82 10.68
CA MET A 1 13.22 -10.18 11.70
C MET A 1 12.87 -8.92 12.48
N LEU A 2 11.97 -8.09 11.95
CA LEU A 2 11.44 -6.91 12.66
C LEU A 2 9.93 -7.06 12.72
N LEU A 3 9.48 -7.43 13.91
CA LEU A 3 8.09 -7.47 14.32
C LEU A 3 7.52 -6.04 14.28
N ARG A 4 6.32 -5.85 13.72
CA ARG A 4 5.32 -4.77 13.95
C ARG A 4 4.72 -4.28 12.62
N ARG A 5 3.45 -4.63 12.36
CA ARG A 5 2.37 -3.68 12.02
C ARG A 5 1.15 -4.41 11.45
N ILE A 6 0.02 -4.25 12.13
CA ILE A 6 -1.31 -4.66 11.66
C ILE A 6 -1.83 -3.72 10.54
N LEU A 7 -1.13 -2.61 10.26
CA LEU A 7 -1.24 -1.79 9.06
C LEU A 7 0.08 -1.04 8.85
N SER A 8 0.77 -1.31 7.74
CA SER A 8 1.91 -0.53 7.28
C SER A 8 1.41 0.45 6.23
N VAL A 9 1.26 1.72 6.60
CA VAL A 9 1.21 2.80 5.61
C VAL A 9 2.67 3.17 5.34
N VAL A 10 3.24 2.61 4.28
CA VAL A 10 4.56 3.02 3.78
C VAL A 10 4.34 4.17 2.81
N ILE A 11 4.49 5.40 3.32
CA ILE A 11 4.51 6.61 2.48
C ILE A 11 5.86 6.63 1.76
N VAL A 12 5.90 6.15 0.52
CA VAL A 12 7.08 6.32 -0.35
C VAL A 12 7.02 7.74 -0.93
N ALA A 13 8.02 8.56 -0.60
CA ALA A 13 8.11 9.96 -0.98
C ALA A 13 9.34 10.20 -1.86
N THR A 14 9.15 10.50 -3.15
CA THR A 14 10.23 10.96 -4.03
C THR A 14 9.80 12.24 -4.77
N GLY A 15 10.48 13.36 -4.47
CA GLY A 15 10.61 14.60 -5.26
C GLY A 15 9.35 15.42 -5.64
N LEU A 16 8.30 14.77 -6.13
CA LEU A 16 7.04 15.33 -6.62
C LEU A 16 5.94 14.37 -6.15
N TRP A 17 5.30 14.66 -5.02
CA TRP A 17 4.34 13.79 -4.35
C TRP A 17 3.07 13.63 -5.21
N ASP A 18 3.07 12.67 -6.13
CA ASP A 18 1.96 12.43 -7.06
C ASP A 18 1.01 11.32 -6.61
N SER A 19 1.40 10.56 -5.57
CA SER A 19 0.66 9.40 -5.12
C SER A 19 0.96 8.99 -3.68
N ILE A 20 0.00 8.29 -3.07
CA ILE A 20 0.12 7.61 -1.78
C ILE A 20 0.15 6.11 -2.06
N VAL A 21 1.10 5.41 -1.45
CA VAL A 21 1.18 3.95 -1.49
C VAL A 21 0.93 3.38 -0.08
N SER A 22 0.26 2.23 -0.02
CA SER A 22 0.04 1.46 1.21
C SER A 22 -0.04 -0.02 0.87
N ASP A 23 0.03 -0.88 1.88
CA ASP A 23 -0.08 -2.32 1.67
C ASP A 23 -1.06 -3.01 2.64
N THR A 24 -1.60 -4.16 2.23
CA THR A 24 -2.45 -5.02 3.06
C THR A 24 -2.09 -6.48 2.86
N THR A 25 -2.06 -7.26 3.93
CA THR A 25 -1.82 -8.71 3.88
C THR A 25 -2.87 -9.42 4.72
N ASP A 26 -3.56 -10.38 4.12
CA ASP A 26 -4.65 -11.15 4.75
C ASP A 26 -5.71 -10.27 5.44
N ASN A 27 -5.91 -9.04 4.94
CA ASN A 27 -6.83 -8.06 5.51
C ASN A 27 -7.83 -7.56 4.45
N PRO A 28 -8.88 -8.36 4.14
CA PRO A 28 -9.88 -8.01 3.14
C PRO A 28 -10.69 -6.76 3.52
N VAL A 29 -10.85 -6.46 4.81
CA VAL A 29 -11.58 -5.27 5.27
C VAL A 29 -10.84 -3.99 4.87
N SER A 30 -9.53 -3.92 5.15
CA SER A 30 -8.71 -2.77 4.72
C SER A 30 -8.58 -2.69 3.20
N ALA A 31 -8.43 -3.83 2.50
CA ALA A 31 -8.41 -3.88 1.04
C ALA A 31 -9.69 -3.27 0.43
N ASN A 32 -10.86 -3.64 0.95
CA ASN A 32 -12.15 -3.09 0.52
C ASN A 32 -12.25 -1.58 0.79
N ASN A 33 -11.69 -1.10 1.91
CA ASN A 33 -11.64 0.33 2.21
C ASN A 33 -10.74 1.09 1.23
N PHE A 34 -9.59 0.51 0.83
CA PHE A 34 -8.73 1.09 -0.21
C PHE A 34 -9.44 1.20 -1.56
N ILE A 35 -10.17 0.15 -1.97
CA ILE A 35 -10.98 0.17 -3.20
C ILE A 35 -12.01 1.31 -3.16
N ARG A 36 -12.75 1.44 -2.05
CA ARG A 36 -13.75 2.51 -1.84
C ARG A 36 -13.12 3.90 -1.84
N ALA A 37 -11.92 4.04 -1.29
CA ALA A 37 -11.18 5.30 -1.22
C ALA A 37 -10.51 5.69 -2.55
N GLY A 38 -10.66 4.89 -3.61
CA GLY A 38 -10.12 5.16 -4.94
C GLY A 38 -8.69 4.71 -5.17
N TYR A 39 -8.13 3.88 -4.29
CA TYR A 39 -6.84 3.24 -4.53
C TYR A 39 -6.99 2.15 -5.62
N ARG A 40 -5.87 1.84 -6.27
CA ARG A 40 -5.74 0.75 -7.24
C ARG A 40 -4.59 -0.17 -6.85
N LEU A 41 -4.67 -1.42 -7.26
CA LEU A 41 -3.54 -2.35 -7.11
C LEU A 41 -2.31 -1.78 -7.81
N TYR A 42 -1.18 -1.95 -7.16
CA TYR A 42 0.12 -1.47 -7.58
C TYR A 42 1.13 -2.60 -7.40
N GLU A 43 2.12 -2.66 -8.28
CA GLU A 43 3.22 -3.60 -8.16
C GLU A 43 4.51 -2.77 -8.05
N PRO A 44 5.13 -2.70 -6.85
CA PRO A 44 6.39 -2.00 -6.68
C PRO A 44 7.51 -2.78 -7.36
N GLU A 45 8.45 -2.05 -7.96
CA GLU A 45 9.68 -2.63 -8.53
C GLU A 45 10.49 -3.40 -7.48
N ILE A 46 10.49 -2.91 -6.24
CA ILE A 46 11.11 -3.57 -5.08
C ILE A 46 10.04 -3.74 -3.99
N PRO A 47 9.39 -4.91 -3.89
CA PRO A 47 8.43 -5.21 -2.83
C PRO A 47 9.07 -5.15 -1.44
N TRP A 48 8.40 -4.53 -0.47
CA TRP A 48 8.90 -4.36 0.90
C TRP A 48 8.14 -5.15 1.96
N ALA A 49 7.03 -5.80 1.60
CA ALA A 49 6.18 -6.57 2.49
C ALA A 49 6.26 -8.08 2.18
N TRP A 50 5.28 -8.87 2.63
CA TRP A 50 5.25 -10.32 2.42
C TRP A 50 4.95 -10.68 0.95
N SER A 51 5.24 -11.93 0.58
CA SER A 51 5.09 -12.42 -0.81
C SER A 51 3.65 -12.34 -1.34
N HIS A 52 2.66 -12.40 -0.45
CA HIS A 52 1.23 -12.33 -0.80
C HIS A 52 0.57 -11.01 -0.38
N THR A 53 1.38 -9.99 -0.08
CA THR A 53 0.88 -8.65 0.20
C THR A 53 0.30 -8.00 -1.05
N LEU A 54 -0.86 -7.35 -0.90
CA LEU A 54 -1.41 -6.46 -1.92
C LEU A 54 -0.91 -5.04 -1.67
N TYR A 55 -0.32 -4.41 -2.69
CA TYR A 55 0.04 -3.00 -2.63
C TYR A 55 -1.03 -2.15 -3.32
N TRP A 56 -1.28 -0.97 -2.75
CA TRP A 56 -2.34 -0.05 -3.13
C TRP A 56 -1.74 1.32 -3.40
N ARG A 57 -2.06 1.92 -4.55
CA ARG A 57 -1.64 3.28 -4.90
C ARG A 57 -2.85 4.15 -5.20
N LYS A 58 -2.86 5.38 -4.66
CA LYS A 58 -3.81 6.44 -5.03
C LYS A 58 -3.02 7.64 -5.54
N ARG A 59 -3.33 8.10 -6.75
CA ARG A 59 -2.78 9.36 -7.26
C ARG A 59 -3.43 10.55 -6.57
N LEU A 60 -2.66 11.61 -6.33
CA LEU A 60 -3.07 12.86 -5.71
C LEU A 60 -3.49 13.93 -6.73
N ARG A 61 -3.36 13.64 -8.02
CA ARG A 61 -3.85 14.47 -9.13
C ARG A 61 -5.20 13.98 -9.62
#